data_AF-A0A7T7D6K8-F1
#
_entry.id   AF-A0A7T7D6K8-F1
#
_cell.length_a   1.000
_cell.length_b   1.000
_cell.length_c   1.000
_cell.angle_alpha   90.00
_cell.angle_beta   90.00
_cell.angle_gamma   90.00
#
_symmetry.space_group_name_H-M   'P 1'
#
loop_
_entity.id
_entity.type
_entity.pdbx_description
1 polymer ?
#
loop_
_entity_poly.entity_id
_entity_poly.type
_entity_poly.pdbx_seq_one_letter_code
_entity_poly.pdbx_strand_id
1 'polypeptide(L)' 'MLNILSLSYNSALDFSSFVFAKLPEAYAFLNPIVDVMPVIPLFFFLLAFVWQAAVSFR' A
#
# COMPACT_ATOMS: atom_id res chain seq x y z
N MET A 1 22.98 -12.64 4.59
CA MET A 1 21.87 -13.00 3.68
C MET A 1 20.57 -13.28 4.44
N LEU A 2 20.57 -14.16 5.45
CA LEU A 2 19.37 -14.51 6.24
C LEU A 2 18.74 -13.33 6.99
N ASN A 3 19.54 -12.41 7.54
CA ASN A 3 19.04 -11.28 8.35
C ASN A 3 18.21 -10.25 7.54
N ILE A 4 18.52 -10.09 6.25
CA ILE A 4 17.81 -9.13 5.38
C ILE A 4 16.46 -9.71 4.96
N LEU A 5 16.42 -11.02 4.63
CA LEU A 5 15.19 -11.75 4.33
C LEU A 5 14.26 -11.81 5.55
N SER A 6 14.80 -12.00 6.76
CA SER A 6 14.00 -11.96 7.98
C SER A 6 13.49 -10.55 8.28
N LEU A 7 14.28 -9.50 8.04
CA LEU A 7 13.83 -8.12 8.23
C LEU A 7 12.69 -7.75 7.26
N SER A 8 12.80 -8.15 5.98
CA SER A 8 11.76 -7.90 4.98
C SER A 8 10.45 -8.64 5.28
N TYR A 9 10.54 -9.85 5.83
CA TYR A 9 9.36 -10.64 6.17
C TYR A 9 8.64 -10.05 7.40
N ASN A 10 9.37 -9.66 8.43
CA ASN A 10 8.78 -9.02 9.61
C ASN A 10 8.11 -7.69 9.24
N SER A 11 8.75 -6.84 8.42
CA SER A 11 8.14 -5.58 7.97
C SER A 11 6.89 -5.78 7.10
N ALA A 12 6.86 -6.85 6.30
CA ALA A 12 5.69 -7.16 5.48
C ALA A 12 4.52 -7.68 6.33
N LEU A 13 4.81 -8.46 7.37
CA LEU A 13 3.83 -8.93 8.34
C LEU A 13 3.30 -7.77 9.20
N ASP A 14 4.15 -6.82 9.61
CA ASP A 14 3.73 -5.61 10.33
C ASP A 14 2.81 -4.73 9.48
N PHE A 15 3.11 -4.57 8.19
CA PHE A 15 2.24 -3.85 7.26
C PHE A 15 0.87 -4.52 7.11
N SER A 16 0.84 -5.86 7.02
CA SER A 16 -0.41 -6.63 7.00
C SER A 16 -1.23 -6.44 8.28
N SER A 17 -0.58 -6.36 9.45
CA SER A 17 -1.27 -6.16 10.73
C SER A 17 -1.91 -4.76 10.86
N PHE A 18 -1.30 -3.73 10.27
CA PHE A 18 -1.82 -2.35 10.32
C PHE A 18 -3.13 -2.18 9.54
N VAL A 19 -3.36 -3.02 8.52
CA VAL A 19 -4.54 -2.95 7.64
C VAL A 19 -5.84 -3.37 8.35
N PHE A 20 -5.77 -4.09 9.47
CA PHE A 20 -6.96 -4.61 10.18
C PHE A 20 -7.29 -3.90 11.50
N ALA A 21 -6.62 -2.79 11.82
CA ALA A 21 -6.91 -2.02 13.02
C ALA A 21 -8.16 -1.13 12.82
N LYS A 22 -9.10 -1.16 13.78
CA LYS A 22 -10.24 -0.23 13.75
C LYS A 22 -9.77 1.20 14.01
N LEU A 23 -10.32 2.12 13.23
CA LEU A 23 -10.14 3.56 13.46
C LEU A 23 -10.80 3.97 14.80
N PRO A 24 -10.30 5.04 15.44
CA PRO A 24 -11.00 5.66 16.56
C PRO A 24 -12.42 6.09 16.15
N GLU A 25 -13.35 6.11 17.11
CA GLU A 25 -14.78 6.34 16.85
C GLU A 25 -15.07 7.64 16.07
N ALA A 26 -14.35 8.72 16.36
CA ALA A 26 -14.47 10.00 15.65
C ALA A 26 -14.13 9.92 14.14
N TYR A 27 -13.38 8.91 13.72
CA TYR A 27 -12.95 8.68 12.34
C TYR A 27 -13.64 7.48 11.68
N ALA A 28 -14.63 6.86 12.35
CA ALA A 28 -15.29 5.67 11.82
C ALA A 28 -15.97 5.90 10.46
N PHE A 29 -16.35 7.14 10.13
CA PHE A 29 -16.88 7.48 8.80
C PHE A 29 -15.85 7.35 7.67
N LEU A 30 -14.55 7.36 7.99
CA LEU A 30 -13.44 7.19 7.05
C LEU A 30 -13.06 5.72 6.83
N ASN A 31 -13.66 4.77 7.56
CA ASN A 31 -13.38 3.34 7.38
C ASN A 31 -13.41 2.92 5.89
N PRO A 32 -14.41 3.29 5.07
CA PRO A 32 -14.43 2.89 3.66
C PRO A 32 -13.22 3.40 2.85
N ILE A 33 -12.63 4.55 3.22
CA ILE A 33 -11.44 5.11 2.55
C ILE A 33 -10.19 4.35 2.99
N VAL A 34 -10.08 4.08 4.29
CA VAL A 34 -8.93 3.35 4.86
C VAL A 34 -8.89 1.91 4.35
N ASP A 35 -10.04 1.28 4.14
CA ASP A 35 -10.14 -0.06 3.54
C ASP A 35 -9.55 -0.13 2.12
N VAL A 36 -9.59 0.99 1.37
CA VAL A 36 -9.04 1.08 0.00
C VAL A 36 -7.58 1.53 -0.01
N MET A 37 -7.11 2.23 1.02
CA MET A 37 -5.74 2.79 1.10
C MET A 37 -4.60 1.79 0.78
N PRO A 38 -4.66 0.49 1.18
CA PRO A 38 -3.61 -0.47 0.86
C PRO A 38 -3.38 -0.69 -0.64
N VAL A 39 -4.34 -0.35 -1.50
CA VAL A 39 -4.22 -0.48 -2.96
C VAL A 39 -3.41 0.65 -3.60
N ILE A 40 -3.18 1.77 -2.91
CA ILE A 40 -2.49 2.96 -3.45
C ILE A 40 -1.12 2.66 -4.09
N PRO A 41 -0.25 1.81 -3.50
CA PRO A 41 1.03 1.46 -4.13
C PRO A 41 0.88 0.85 -5.53
N LEU A 42 -0.19 0.06 -5.74
CA LEU A 42 -0.49 -0.52 -7.05
C LEU A 42 -0.85 0.57 -8.06
N PHE A 43 -1.59 1.60 -7.66
CA PHE A 43 -1.89 2.73 -8.54
C PHE A 43 -0.65 3.52 -8.96
N PHE A 44 0.35 3.69 -8.08
CA PHE A 44 1.62 4.31 -8.48
C PHE A 44 2.41 3.46 -9.48
N PHE A 45 2.40 2.14 -9.31
CA PHE A 45 2.98 1.22 -10.30
C PHE A 45 2.28 1.35 -11.65
N LEU A 46 0.94 1.34 -11.67
CA LEU A 46 0.16 1.53 -12.90
C LEU A 46 0.35 2.93 -13.51
N LEU A 47 0.48 3.96 -12.67
CA LEU A 47 0.75 5.33 -13.10
C LEU A 47 2.05 5.45 -13.89
N ALA A 48 3.07 4.65 -13.59
CA ALA A 48 4.30 4.64 -14.40
C ALA A 48 4.02 4.21 -15.86
N PHE A 49 3.13 3.25 -16.08
CA PHE A 49 2.71 2.85 -17.44
C PHE A 49 1.84 3.90 -18.10
N VAL A 50 0.93 4.54 -17.35
CA VAL A 50 0.13 5.66 -17.85
C VAL A 50 1.03 6.82 -18.27
N TRP A 51 2.04 7.13 -17.47
CA TRP A 51 3.02 8.17 -17.77
C TRP A 51 3.85 7.81 -19.01
N GLN A 52 4.36 6.58 -19.09
CA GLN A 52 5.09 6.11 -20.25
C GLN A 52 4.23 6.14 -21.52
N ALA A 53 2.97 5.71 -21.45
CA ALA A 53 2.03 5.81 -22.55
C ALA A 53 1.79 7.26 -22.99
N ALA A 54 1.69 8.20 -22.05
CA ALA A 54 1.51 9.62 -22.33
C ALA A 54 2.70 10.24 -23.08
N VAL A 55 3.92 9.73 -22.87
CA VAL A 55 5.14 10.12 -23.62
C VAL A 55 5.48 9.16 -24.76
N SER A 56 4.53 8.32 -25.19
CA SER A 56 4.67 7.36 -26.31
C SER A 56 5.76 6.29 -26.12
N PHE A 57 6.04 5.89 -24.87
CA PHE A 57 7.07 4.90 -24.52
C PHE A 57 8.45 5.23 -25.13
N ARG A 58 8.80 6.52 -25.11
CA ARG A 58 10.11 7.02 -25.52
C ARG A 58 11.12 6.96 -24.39
#